data_AF-A0A2W6SYM9-F1
#
_entry.id   AF-A0A2W6SYM9-F1
#
_cell.length_a   1.000
_cell.length_b   1.000
_cell.length_c   1.000
_cell.angle_alpha   90.00
_cell.angle_beta   90.00
_cell.angle_gamma   90.00
#
_symmetry.space_group_name_H-M   'P 1'
#
loop_
_entity.id
_entity.type
_entity.pdbx_description
1 polymer ?
#
loop_
_entity_poly.entity_id
_entity_poly.type
_entity_poly.pdbx_seq_one_letter_code
_entity_poly.pdbx_strand_id
1 'polypeptide(L)'
;MAIGWLGWTLTIVAALALFAWQAQRDWRATAAEIAKTRPNLDEAQFIAALAGYATPETARWLREELDVFFDPLTPHPDDQLLAPDFCDPDDITDLINSFIRQHALDPAKVAEVHAAPDGTLSVRQLAGALQAMLATKT
;
A
#
# COMPACT_ATOMS: atom_id res chain seq x y z
N MET A 1 42.53 -9.08 -16.11
CA MET A 1 41.19 -9.62 -15.80
C MET A 1 40.27 -8.67 -15.01
N ALA A 2 40.73 -7.56 -14.42
CA ALA A 2 39.87 -6.62 -13.67
C ALA A 2 38.99 -5.69 -14.54
N ILE A 3 39.43 -5.36 -15.76
CA ILE A 3 38.73 -4.41 -16.66
C ILE A 3 37.40 -4.96 -17.17
N GLY A 4 37.28 -6.28 -17.36
CA GLY A 4 36.04 -6.92 -17.82
C GLY A 4 34.92 -6.86 -16.78
N TRP A 5 35.23 -7.05 -15.51
CA TRP A 5 34.24 -7.00 -14.43
C TRP A 5 33.66 -5.60 -14.23
N LEU A 6 34.49 -4.56 -14.27
CA LEU A 6 34.04 -3.17 -14.18
C LEU A 6 33.10 -2.79 -15.33
N GLY A 7 33.38 -3.24 -16.56
CA GLY A 7 32.51 -2.99 -17.72
C GLY A 7 31.14 -3.68 -17.60
N TRP A 8 31.10 -4.92 -17.11
CA TRP A 8 29.85 -5.64 -16.86
C TRP A 8 29.04 -5.01 -15.72
N THR A 9 29.69 -4.63 -14.62
CA THR A 9 29.02 -3.97 -13.50
C THR A 9 28.39 -2.64 -13.93
N LEU A 10 29.12 -1.81 -14.69
CA LEU A 10 28.58 -0.54 -15.19
C LEU A 10 27.38 -0.74 -16.13
N THR A 11 27.44 -1.76 -16.99
CA THR A 11 26.32 -2.11 -17.87
C THR A 11 25.08 -2.54 -17.08
N ILE A 12 25.26 -3.40 -16.07
CA ILE A 12 24.16 -3.86 -15.21
C ILE A 12 23.55 -2.68 -14.44
N VAL A 13 24.37 -1.83 -13.83
CA VAL A 13 23.90 -0.65 -13.09
C VAL A 13 23.15 0.32 -14.01
N ALA A 14 23.66 0.56 -15.22
CA ALA A 14 22.99 1.41 -16.20
C ALA A 14 21.65 0.83 -16.67
N ALA A 15 21.58 -0.49 -16.89
CA ALA A 15 20.34 -1.18 -17.24
C ALA A 15 19.30 -1.10 -16.12
N LEU A 16 19.71 -1.33 -14.86
CA LEU A 16 18.84 -1.19 -13.69
C LEU A 16 18.36 0.25 -13.50
N ALA A 17 19.25 1.24 -13.68
CA ALA A 17 18.88 2.65 -13.59
C ALA A 17 17.86 3.05 -14.67
N LEU A 18 18.05 2.58 -15.91
CA LEU A 18 17.10 2.83 -16.99
C LEU A 18 15.74 2.16 -16.72
N PHE A 19 15.75 0.92 -16.23
CA PHE A 19 14.53 0.20 -15.85
C PHE A 19 13.77 0.95 -14.74
N ALA A 20 14.46 1.35 -13.67
CA ALA A 20 13.87 2.09 -12.56
C ALA A 20 13.29 3.45 -13.02
N TRP A 21 14.01 4.15 -13.90
CA TRP A 21 13.52 5.41 -14.49
C TRP A 21 12.25 5.21 -15.32
N GLN A 22 12.20 4.15 -16.14
CA GLN A 22 11.03 3.84 -16.96
C GLN A 22 9.82 3.48 -16.07
N ALA A 23 10.01 2.62 -15.07
CA ALA A 23 8.98 2.26 -14.12
C ALA A 23 8.43 3.49 -13.37
N GLN A 24 9.33 4.38 -12.90
CA GLN A 24 8.93 5.61 -12.22
C GLN A 24 8.16 6.56 -13.15
N ARG A 25 8.56 6.66 -14.42
CA ARG A 25 7.86 7.48 -15.42
C ARG A 25 6.46 6.95 -15.69
N ASP A 26 6.31 5.64 -15.87
CA ASP A 26 5.03 5.00 -16.16
C ASP A 26 4.09 5.11 -14.95
N TRP A 27 4.60 4.87 -13.74
CA TRP A 27 3.86 5.10 -12.50
C TRP A 27 3.35 6.54 -12.38
N ARG A 28 4.20 7.55 -12.65
CA ARG A 28 3.79 8.96 -12.62
C ARG A 28 2.69 9.29 -13.64
N ALA A 29 2.70 8.64 -14.80
CA ALA A 29 1.64 8.82 -15.79
C ALA A 29 0.32 8.21 -15.30
N THR A 30 0.35 6.98 -14.77
CA THR A 30 -0.82 6.33 -14.17
C THR A 30 -1.37 7.14 -12.98
N ALA A 31 -0.50 7.60 -12.10
CA ALA A 31 -0.86 8.46 -10.97
C ALA A 31 -1.54 9.75 -11.42
N ALA A 32 -1.05 10.38 -12.49
CA ALA A 32 -1.67 11.58 -13.05
C ALA A 32 -3.08 11.31 -13.62
N GLU A 33 -3.34 10.12 -14.18
CA GLU A 33 -4.68 9.74 -14.62
C GLU A 33 -5.62 9.47 -13.42
N ILE A 34 -5.13 8.77 -12.38
CA ILE A 34 -5.91 8.53 -11.15
C ILE A 34 -6.24 9.85 -10.44
N ALA A 35 -5.31 10.80 -10.39
CA ALA A 35 -5.54 12.12 -9.79
C ALA A 35 -6.64 12.93 -10.48
N LYS A 36 -7.05 12.57 -11.71
CA LYS A 36 -8.20 13.18 -12.39
C LYS A 36 -9.53 12.57 -11.97
N THR A 37 -9.54 11.33 -11.48
CA THR A 37 -10.77 10.60 -11.12
C THR A 37 -11.14 10.79 -9.65
N ARG A 38 -10.16 11.08 -8.78
CA ARG A 38 -10.39 11.32 -7.35
C ARG A 38 -9.48 12.41 -6.78
N PRO A 39 -9.91 13.12 -5.73
CA PRO A 39 -9.04 14.05 -5.01
C PRO A 39 -7.95 13.30 -4.21
N ASN A 40 -6.81 13.97 -4.01
CA ASN A 40 -5.88 13.61 -2.95
C ASN A 40 -6.40 14.15 -1.61
N LEU A 41 -6.39 13.33 -0.57
CA LEU A 41 -6.89 13.67 0.75
C LEU A 41 -5.73 13.97 1.70
N ASP A 42 -5.86 15.07 2.46
CA ASP A 42 -4.96 15.33 3.58
C ASP A 42 -5.22 14.41 4.79
N GLU A 43 -4.33 14.48 5.81
CA GLU A 43 -4.47 13.94 7.18
C GLU A 43 -5.93 13.73 7.60
N ALA A 44 -6.55 14.87 7.87
CA ALA A 44 -7.84 14.96 8.50
C ALA A 44 -8.95 14.46 7.58
N GLN A 45 -8.86 14.73 6.28
CA GLN A 45 -9.83 14.28 5.28
C GLN A 45 -9.84 12.76 5.15
N PHE A 46 -8.67 12.12 5.14
CA PHE A 46 -8.56 10.66 5.08
C PHE A 46 -9.14 10.00 6.34
N ILE A 47 -8.76 10.51 7.51
CA ILE A 47 -9.30 10.02 8.79
C ILE A 47 -10.82 10.19 8.84
N ALA A 48 -11.33 11.36 8.44
CA ALA A 48 -12.77 11.62 8.41
C ALA A 48 -13.49 10.68 7.45
N ALA A 49 -12.90 10.39 6.29
CA ALA A 49 -13.48 9.48 5.31
C ALA A 49 -13.52 8.01 5.78
N LEU A 50 -12.69 7.63 6.76
CA LEU A 50 -12.66 6.30 7.37
C LEU A 50 -13.39 6.20 8.71
N ALA A 51 -14.02 7.27 9.21
CA ALA A 51 -14.62 7.31 10.55
C ALA A 51 -15.73 6.25 10.79
N GLY A 52 -16.36 5.72 9.74
CA GLY A 52 -17.34 4.62 9.83
C GLY A 52 -16.74 3.21 9.84
N TYR A 53 -15.43 3.07 9.63
CA TYR A 53 -14.74 1.80 9.43
C TYR A 53 -13.65 1.56 10.48
N ALA A 54 -12.94 2.62 10.88
CA ALA A 54 -11.83 2.53 11.80
C ALA A 54 -11.79 3.72 12.77
N THR A 55 -11.15 3.53 13.92
CA THR A 55 -10.83 4.63 14.82
C THR A 55 -9.83 5.60 14.16
N PRO A 56 -9.75 6.87 14.60
CA PRO A 56 -8.78 7.83 14.08
C PRO A 56 -7.33 7.36 14.20
N GLU A 57 -7.00 6.56 15.22
CA GLU A 57 -5.67 6.00 15.43
C GLU A 57 -5.32 4.96 14.35
N THR A 58 -6.21 3.98 14.13
CA THR A 58 -6.02 2.97 13.08
C THR A 58 -6.02 3.60 11.68
N ALA A 59 -6.88 4.59 11.43
CA ALA A 59 -6.90 5.31 10.16
C ALA A 59 -5.61 6.09 9.91
N ARG A 60 -5.04 6.75 10.93
CA ARG A 60 -3.75 7.45 10.80
C ARG A 60 -2.62 6.46 10.51
N TRP A 61 -2.52 5.40 11.31
CA TRP A 61 -1.51 4.36 11.12
C TRP A 61 -1.57 3.78 9.69
N LEU A 62 -2.78 3.44 9.22
CA LEU A 62 -2.95 2.88 7.88
C LEU A 62 -2.49 3.85 6.78
N ARG A 63 -2.77 5.15 6.94
CA ARG A 63 -2.28 6.16 6.00
C ARG A 63 -0.76 6.20 5.97
N GLU A 64 -0.12 6.26 7.13
CA GLU A 64 1.34 6.36 7.24
C GLU A 64 2.04 5.20 6.53
N GLU A 65 1.51 3.98 6.70
CA GLU A 65 2.04 2.80 6.00
C GLU A 65 1.76 2.84 4.49
N LEU A 66 0.58 3.31 4.08
CA LEU A 66 0.22 3.38 2.65
C LEU A 66 0.93 4.52 1.90
N ASP A 67 1.27 5.63 2.55
CA ASP A 67 1.92 6.79 1.89
C ASP A 67 3.24 6.39 1.20
N VAL A 68 3.92 5.34 1.66
CA VAL A 68 5.15 4.80 1.05
C VAL A 68 4.92 4.27 -0.37
N PHE A 69 3.74 3.72 -0.65
CA PHE A 69 3.42 3.12 -1.96
C PHE A 69 2.77 4.12 -2.92
N PHE A 70 2.23 5.23 -2.41
CA PHE A 70 1.32 6.07 -3.18
C PHE A 70 1.98 7.30 -3.83
N ASP A 71 3.20 7.73 -3.46
CA ASP A 71 3.84 8.94 -4.03
C ASP A 71 3.84 8.93 -5.58
N PRO A 72 3.23 9.90 -6.29
CA PRO A 72 2.79 11.24 -5.82
C PRO A 72 1.32 11.39 -5.44
N LEU A 73 0.54 10.31 -5.43
CA LEU A 73 -0.82 10.27 -4.89
C LEU A 73 -0.79 10.22 -3.36
N THR A 74 -1.95 10.52 -2.77
CA THR A 74 -2.25 10.13 -1.39
C THR A 74 -3.21 8.93 -1.41
N PRO A 75 -3.18 8.02 -0.43
CA PRO A 75 -4.16 6.97 -0.27
C PRO A 75 -5.59 7.52 -0.22
N HIS A 76 -6.52 6.87 -0.90
CA HIS A 76 -7.93 7.19 -0.89
C HIS A 76 -8.75 5.97 -0.42
N PRO A 77 -9.83 6.16 0.37
CA PRO A 77 -10.63 5.05 0.91
C PRO A 77 -11.13 4.04 -0.12
N ASP A 78 -11.38 4.50 -1.35
CA ASP A 78 -11.94 3.69 -2.42
C ASP A 78 -10.86 3.07 -3.35
N ASP A 79 -9.57 3.34 -3.09
CA ASP A 79 -8.48 2.73 -3.87
C ASP A 79 -8.44 1.22 -3.65
N GLN A 80 -8.33 0.49 -4.76
CA GLN A 80 -8.26 -0.97 -4.78
C GLN A 80 -6.81 -1.41 -4.65
N LEU A 81 -6.42 -1.86 -3.45
CA LEU A 81 -5.05 -2.20 -3.09
C LEU A 81 -4.54 -3.43 -3.85
N LEU A 82 -5.41 -4.41 -4.12
CA LEU A 82 -5.05 -5.62 -4.87
C LEU A 82 -5.29 -5.47 -6.38
N ALA A 83 -5.56 -4.27 -6.87
CA ALA A 83 -5.56 -4.03 -8.30
C ALA A 83 -4.12 -4.18 -8.85
N PRO A 84 -3.92 -4.74 -10.06
CA PRO A 84 -2.59 -5.06 -10.60
C PRO A 84 -1.60 -3.90 -10.62
N ASP A 85 -2.11 -2.66 -10.67
CA ASP A 85 -1.32 -1.44 -10.85
C ASP A 85 -1.05 -0.69 -9.54
N PHE A 86 -1.51 -1.19 -8.39
CA PHE A 86 -1.45 -0.46 -7.11
C PHE A 86 -0.42 -1.02 -6.12
N CYS A 87 -0.68 -2.18 -5.53
CA CYS A 87 0.23 -2.80 -4.57
C CYS A 87 0.39 -4.29 -4.90
N ASP A 88 1.59 -4.82 -4.65
CA ASP A 88 1.78 -6.26 -4.67
C ASP A 88 0.96 -6.88 -3.53
N PRO A 89 0.22 -7.98 -3.77
CA PRO A 89 -0.44 -8.73 -2.69
C PRO A 89 0.48 -9.09 -1.51
N ASP A 90 1.77 -9.32 -1.76
CA ASP A 90 2.75 -9.61 -0.71
C ASP A 90 3.01 -8.36 0.16
N ASP A 91 3.08 -7.16 -0.43
CA ASP A 91 3.24 -5.90 0.32
C ASP A 91 2.05 -5.64 1.26
N ILE A 92 0.83 -5.92 0.79
CA ILE A 92 -0.39 -5.80 1.61
C ILE A 92 -0.37 -6.81 2.76
N THR A 93 0.09 -8.04 2.49
CA THR A 93 0.26 -9.07 3.51
C THR A 93 1.27 -8.64 4.57
N ASP A 94 2.39 -8.04 4.16
CA ASP A 94 3.42 -7.53 5.06
C ASP A 94 2.94 -6.35 5.90
N LEU A 95 2.13 -5.45 5.34
CA LEU A 95 1.47 -4.37 6.08
C LEU A 95 0.54 -4.94 7.17
N ILE A 96 -0.29 -5.95 6.85
CA ILE A 96 -1.17 -6.61 7.83
C ILE A 96 -0.34 -7.30 8.92
N ASN A 97 0.74 -7.99 8.54
CA ASN A 97 1.66 -8.61 9.48
C ASN A 97 2.32 -7.58 10.41
N SER A 98 2.63 -6.39 9.90
CA SER A 98 3.16 -5.28 10.71
C SER A 98 2.18 -4.86 11.79
N PHE A 99 0.90 -4.67 11.42
CA PHE A 99 -0.17 -4.35 12.36
C PHE A 99 -0.34 -5.42 13.45
N ILE A 100 -0.36 -6.69 13.06
CA ILE A 100 -0.49 -7.83 13.98
C ILE A 100 0.65 -7.84 14.99
N ARG A 101 1.90 -7.63 14.54
CA ARG A 101 3.06 -7.55 15.43
C ARG A 101 2.95 -6.37 16.39
N GLN A 102 2.60 -5.18 15.88
CA GLN A 102 2.50 -3.97 16.69
C GLN A 102 1.45 -4.09 17.79
N HIS A 103 0.32 -4.74 17.51
CA HIS A 103 -0.77 -4.89 18.46
C HIS A 103 -0.77 -6.22 19.22
N ALA A 104 0.25 -7.07 19.04
CA ALA A 104 0.37 -8.40 19.62
C ALA A 104 -0.91 -9.26 19.41
N LEU A 105 -1.37 -9.30 18.16
CA LEU A 105 -2.53 -10.08 17.74
C LEU A 105 -2.09 -11.49 17.31
N ASP A 106 -3.03 -12.43 17.22
CA ASP A 106 -2.77 -13.77 16.71
C ASP A 106 -2.39 -13.70 15.21
N PRO A 107 -1.23 -14.26 14.79
CA PRO A 107 -0.84 -14.35 13.38
C PRO A 107 -1.87 -15.02 12.48
N ALA A 108 -2.72 -15.91 13.02
CA ALA A 108 -3.80 -16.52 12.25
C ALA A 108 -4.81 -15.50 11.71
N LYS A 109 -4.89 -14.30 12.32
CA LYS A 109 -5.77 -13.22 11.86
C LYS A 109 -5.41 -12.67 10.49
N VAL A 110 -4.20 -12.89 9.95
CA VAL A 110 -3.88 -12.51 8.56
C VAL A 110 -4.91 -13.08 7.58
N ALA A 111 -5.33 -14.32 7.80
CA ALA A 111 -6.33 -14.99 6.97
C ALA A 111 -7.74 -14.36 7.09
N GLU A 112 -8.01 -13.55 8.11
CA GLU A 112 -9.29 -12.85 8.25
C GLU A 112 -9.37 -11.60 7.35
N VAL A 113 -8.22 -11.05 6.92
CA VAL A 113 -8.19 -10.03 5.86
C VAL A 113 -8.24 -10.74 4.52
N HIS A 114 -9.42 -11.17 4.12
CA HIS A 114 -9.65 -11.54 2.74
C HIS A 114 -10.17 -10.32 1.97
N ALA A 115 -9.69 -10.20 0.74
CA ALA A 115 -10.40 -9.48 -0.29
C ALA A 115 -11.88 -9.94 -0.27
N ALA A 116 -12.81 -9.04 -0.58
CA ALA A 116 -14.21 -9.40 -0.74
C ALA A 116 -14.36 -10.64 -1.66
N PRO A 117 -15.50 -11.36 -1.65
CA PRO A 117 -15.67 -12.58 -2.44
C PRO A 117 -15.34 -12.44 -3.94
N ASP A 118 -15.29 -11.21 -4.44
CA ASP A 118 -14.90 -10.80 -5.79
C ASP A 118 -13.39 -10.57 -5.99
N GLY A 119 -12.56 -10.84 -4.98
CA GLY A 119 -11.12 -10.63 -5.01
C GLY A 119 -10.67 -9.19 -4.82
N THR A 120 -11.56 -8.26 -4.45
CA THR A 120 -11.22 -6.84 -4.27
C THR A 120 -10.91 -6.48 -2.82
N LEU A 121 -9.94 -5.60 -2.60
CA LEU A 121 -9.63 -5.06 -1.27
C LEU A 121 -9.36 -3.57 -1.39
N SER A 122 -10.34 -2.77 -0.98
CA SER A 122 -10.19 -1.32 -0.86
C SER A 122 -9.50 -0.92 0.44
N VAL A 123 -8.90 0.27 0.46
CA VAL A 123 -8.34 0.88 1.69
C VAL A 123 -9.37 0.91 2.82
N ARG A 124 -10.63 1.22 2.51
CA ARG A 124 -11.74 1.21 3.46
C ARG A 124 -12.02 -0.19 4.02
N GLN A 125 -12.06 -1.21 3.17
CA GLN A 125 -12.27 -2.59 3.62
C GLN A 125 -11.13 -3.04 4.53
N LEU A 126 -9.89 -2.72 4.16
CA LEU A 126 -8.71 -2.99 4.99
C LEU A 126 -8.82 -2.28 6.35
N ALA A 127 -9.15 -0.99 6.38
CA ALA A 127 -9.33 -0.24 7.62
C ALA A 127 -10.37 -0.90 8.55
N GLY A 128 -11.51 -1.33 8.01
CA GLY A 128 -12.54 -2.05 8.75
C GLY A 128 -12.06 -3.41 9.28
N ALA A 129 -11.31 -4.17 8.48
CA ALA A 129 -10.76 -5.45 8.88
C ALA A 129 -9.76 -5.30 10.05
N LEU A 130 -8.82 -4.36 9.95
CA LEU A 130 -7.86 -4.06 11.02
C LEU A 130 -8.56 -3.66 12.32
N GLN A 131 -9.61 -2.83 12.22
CA GLN A 131 -10.40 -2.41 13.38
C GLN A 131 -11.16 -3.60 14.01
N ALA A 132 -11.71 -4.51 13.20
CA ALA A 132 -12.39 -5.71 13.69
C ALA A 132 -11.43 -6.65 14.43
N MET A 133 -10.18 -6.79 13.96
CA MET A 133 -9.17 -7.60 14.64
C MET A 133 -8.82 -7.09 16.04
N LEU A 134 -8.79 -5.78 16.23
CA LEU A 134 -8.58 -5.16 17.54
C LEU A 134 -9.74 -5.44 18.49
N ALA A 135 -10.98 -5.48 17.97
CA ALA A 135 -12.16 -5.77 18.77
C ALA A 135 -12.21 -7.22 19.27
N THR A 136 -11.60 -8.17 18.54
CA THR A 136 -11.52 -9.60 18.89
C THR A 136 -10.24 -9.96 19.67
N LYS A 137 -9.58 -8.98 20.32
CA LYS A 137 -8.38 -9.20 21.15
C LYS A 137 -8.69 -9.76 22.56
N THR A 138 -9.92 -10.24 22.79
CA THR A 138 -10.36 -10.85 24.06
C THR A 138 -9.72 -12.21 24.30
#